data_AF-A0A7S1UHL1-F1
#
_entry.id   AF-A0A7S1UHL1-F1
#
_cell.length_a   1.000
_cell.length_b   1.000
_cell.length_c   1.000
_cell.angle_alpha   90.00
_cell.angle_beta   90.00
_cell.angle_gamma   90.00
#
_symmetry.space_group_name_H-M   'P 1'
#
loop_
_entity.id
_entity.type
_entity.pdbx_description
1 polymer ?
#
loop_
_entity_poly.entity_id
_entity_poly.type
_entity_poly.pdbx_seq_one_letter_code
_entity_poly.pdbx_strand_id
1 'polypeptide(L)'
;RGRGRGRGGDTADLEAVLSTSAGGKTRWERTRDAERRRAEEAEQKRSDAEAEAAAEAERKRLAALGLTAQGHHEHENLNREDDGAGATGVDDALDLLGDNGNGGNGKRMNFAAFYEREGPRIREDNPGLRDKQVKDHAMKLWKRSPENPANQRP
;
A
#
# COMPACT_ATOMS: atom_id res chain seq x y z
N ARG A 1 25.08 -42.39 72.40
CA ARG A 1 24.68 -41.01 72.77
C ARG A 1 25.31 -40.08 71.72
N GLY A 2 24.65 -39.24 70.94
CA GLY A 2 23.25 -38.94 70.69
C GLY A 2 23.18 -37.99 69.46
N ARG A 3 22.09 -38.15 68.68
CA ARG A 3 21.34 -37.21 67.80
C ARG A 3 21.97 -35.81 67.58
N GLY A 4 22.06 -35.26 66.37
CA GLY A 4 21.15 -35.33 65.23
C GLY A 4 20.80 -33.89 64.80
N ARG A 5 21.05 -33.58 63.52
CA ARG A 5 21.00 -32.25 62.89
C ARG A 5 19.60 -31.63 62.84
N GLY A 6 19.56 -30.29 62.65
CA GLY A 6 18.48 -29.61 61.92
C GLY A 6 17.62 -28.66 62.74
N ARG A 7 17.91 -27.35 62.69
CA ARG A 7 16.93 -26.28 62.92
C ARG A 7 16.87 -25.46 61.64
N GLY A 8 15.69 -25.37 61.03
CA GLY A 8 15.45 -24.50 59.87
C GLY A 8 14.41 -25.08 58.94
N GLY A 9 13.13 -24.87 59.24
CA GLY A 9 12.04 -25.15 58.30
C GLY A 9 10.70 -25.39 58.95
N ASP A 10 10.12 -24.41 59.68
CA ASP A 10 8.77 -24.56 60.24
C ASP A 10 7.96 -23.25 60.32
N THR A 11 8.30 -22.21 59.55
CA THR A 11 7.53 -20.94 59.56
C THR A 11 6.93 -20.57 58.20
N ALA A 12 7.34 -21.21 57.10
CA ALA A 12 6.75 -20.98 55.78
C ALA A 12 5.52 -21.87 55.52
N ASP A 13 5.47 -23.07 56.12
CA ASP A 13 4.35 -24.00 55.95
C ASP A 13 3.09 -23.61 56.76
N LEU A 14 3.22 -22.79 57.80
CA LEU A 14 2.08 -22.37 58.62
C LEU A 14 1.23 -21.28 57.96
N GLU A 15 1.80 -20.42 57.11
CA GLU A 15 1.02 -19.48 56.29
C GLU A 15 0.28 -20.17 55.14
N ALA A 16 0.89 -21.20 54.55
CA ALA A 16 0.27 -21.98 53.48
C ALA A 16 -0.96 -22.77 53.99
N VAL A 17 -0.90 -23.34 55.19
CA VAL A 17 -2.01 -24.10 55.78
C VAL A 17 -3.20 -23.22 56.19
N LEU A 18 -2.96 -22.00 56.67
CA LEU A 18 -4.03 -21.06 57.03
C LEU A 18 -4.78 -20.49 55.80
N SER A 19 -4.09 -20.35 54.66
CA SER A 19 -4.69 -19.91 53.39
C SER A 19 -5.62 -20.98 52.77
N THR A 20 -5.42 -22.26 53.09
CA THR A 20 -6.27 -23.39 52.64
C THR A 20 -7.45 -23.74 53.55
N SER A 21 -7.73 -22.97 54.62
CA SER A 21 -9.00 -23.11 55.36
C SER A 21 -10.17 -22.42 54.62
N ALA A 22 -10.36 -22.82 53.36
CA ALA A 22 -11.46 -22.38 52.53
C ALA A 22 -12.76 -22.99 53.07
N GLY A 23 -13.49 -22.21 53.86
CA GLY A 23 -14.92 -22.44 54.10
C GLY A 23 -15.60 -22.68 52.76
N GLY A 24 -16.16 -23.88 52.57
CA GLY A 24 -16.80 -24.26 51.32
C GLY A 24 -17.91 -23.28 50.99
N LYS A 25 -17.76 -22.55 49.88
CA LYS A 25 -18.72 -21.56 49.39
C LYS A 25 -20.14 -22.14 49.46
N THR A 26 -21.05 -21.39 50.06
CA THR A 26 -22.45 -21.79 50.15
C THR A 26 -23.04 -22.02 48.75
N ARG A 27 -24.16 -22.74 48.65
CA ARG A 27 -24.80 -23.04 47.36
C ARG A 27 -25.14 -21.75 46.58
N TRP A 28 -25.52 -20.67 47.28
CA TRP A 28 -25.89 -19.38 46.69
C TRP A 28 -24.69 -18.55 46.20
N GLU A 29 -23.51 -18.68 46.81
CA GLU A 29 -22.29 -18.05 46.32
C GLU A 29 -21.75 -18.72 45.06
N ARG A 30 -21.86 -20.05 44.96
CA ARG A 30 -21.44 -20.81 43.77
C ARG A 30 -22.28 -20.50 42.54
N THR A 31 -23.59 -20.31 42.71
CA THR A 31 -24.48 -19.92 41.61
C THR A 31 -24.19 -18.50 41.13
N ARG A 32 -23.93 -17.56 42.03
CA ARG A 32 -23.57 -16.17 41.69
C ARG A 32 -22.20 -16.05 41.02
N ASP A 33 -21.25 -16.89 41.42
CA ASP A 33 -19.92 -17.00 40.79
C ASP A 33 -20.01 -17.63 39.40
N ALA A 34 -20.88 -18.61 39.21
CA ALA A 34 -21.16 -19.21 37.91
C ALA A 34 -21.90 -18.25 36.96
N GLU A 35 -22.84 -17.45 37.45
CA GLU A 35 -23.51 -16.41 36.67
C GLU A 35 -22.55 -15.31 36.23
N ARG A 36 -21.64 -14.88 37.11
CA ARG A 36 -20.64 -13.85 36.75
C ARG A 36 -19.69 -14.36 35.66
N ARG A 37 -19.18 -15.59 35.77
CA ARG A 37 -18.37 -16.20 34.70
C ARG A 37 -19.14 -16.34 33.39
N ARG A 38 -20.43 -16.71 33.43
CA ARG A 38 -21.27 -16.79 32.23
C ARG A 38 -21.52 -15.40 31.62
N ALA A 39 -21.64 -14.36 32.43
CA ALA A 39 -21.78 -12.99 31.96
C ALA A 39 -20.47 -12.50 31.31
N GLU A 40 -19.32 -12.75 31.94
CA GLU A 40 -17.99 -12.42 31.41
C GLU A 40 -17.72 -13.16 30.10
N GLU A 41 -18.04 -14.46 30.01
CA GLU A 41 -17.85 -15.25 28.79
C GLU A 41 -18.81 -14.82 27.67
N ALA A 42 -20.03 -14.39 28.00
CA ALA A 42 -20.98 -13.83 27.04
C ALA A 42 -20.54 -12.45 26.54
N GLU A 43 -19.93 -11.62 27.39
CA GLU A 43 -19.37 -10.32 27.01
C GLU A 43 -18.11 -10.50 26.15
N GLN A 44 -17.22 -11.41 26.54
CA GLN A 44 -16.04 -11.77 25.77
C GLN A 44 -16.43 -12.26 24.37
N LYS A 45 -17.40 -13.18 24.28
CA LYS A 45 -17.89 -13.70 23.00
C LYS A 45 -18.56 -12.62 22.13
N ARG A 46 -19.23 -11.64 22.74
CA ARG A 46 -19.78 -10.47 22.01
C ARG A 46 -18.67 -9.57 21.49
N SER A 47 -17.64 -9.31 22.30
CA SER A 47 -16.47 -8.52 21.90
C SER A 47 -15.68 -9.21 20.77
N ASP A 48 -15.45 -10.51 20.88
CA ASP A 48 -14.76 -11.29 19.84
C ASP A 48 -15.56 -11.31 18.53
N ALA A 49 -16.89 -11.49 18.61
CA ALA A 49 -17.76 -11.45 17.44
C ALA A 49 -17.81 -10.05 16.79
N GLU A 50 -17.78 -8.99 17.59
CA GLU A 50 -17.71 -7.60 17.08
C GLU A 50 -16.36 -7.32 16.42
N ALA A 51 -15.25 -7.78 17.02
CA ALA A 51 -13.92 -7.67 16.45
C ALA A 51 -13.77 -8.45 15.13
N GLU A 52 -14.34 -9.66 15.06
CA GLU A 52 -14.38 -10.47 13.84
C GLU A 52 -15.22 -9.81 12.75
N ALA A 53 -16.41 -9.28 13.10
CA ALA A 53 -17.27 -8.55 12.17
C ALA A 53 -16.60 -7.26 11.66
N ALA A 54 -15.89 -6.52 12.52
CA ALA A 54 -15.12 -5.34 12.13
C ALA A 54 -13.95 -5.70 11.21
N ALA A 55 -13.22 -6.79 11.51
CA ALA A 55 -12.14 -7.28 10.67
C ALA A 55 -12.65 -7.75 9.30
N GLU A 56 -13.81 -8.42 9.24
CA GLU A 56 -14.43 -8.83 7.97
C GLU A 56 -14.93 -7.63 7.17
N ALA A 57 -15.52 -6.63 7.82
CA ALA A 57 -15.94 -5.38 7.18
C ALA A 57 -14.75 -4.62 6.59
N GLU A 58 -13.62 -4.55 7.31
CA GLU A 58 -12.42 -3.91 6.80
C GLU A 58 -11.79 -4.71 5.66
N ARG A 59 -11.75 -6.05 5.74
CA ARG A 59 -11.31 -6.89 4.62
C ARG A 59 -12.18 -6.68 3.38
N LYS A 60 -13.51 -6.58 3.54
CA LYS A 60 -14.43 -6.27 2.43
C LYS A 60 -14.21 -4.87 1.88
N ARG A 61 -13.95 -3.88 2.74
CA ARG A 61 -13.65 -2.51 2.32
C ARG A 61 -12.36 -2.44 1.50
N LEU A 62 -11.31 -3.10 1.97
CA LEU A 62 -10.03 -3.19 1.26
C LEU A 62 -10.18 -3.93 -0.07
N ALA A 63 -10.98 -5.00 -0.12
CA ALA A 63 -11.32 -5.70 -1.36
C ALA A 63 -12.11 -4.82 -2.34
N ALA A 64 -13.08 -4.04 -1.86
CA ALA A 64 -13.85 -3.12 -2.68
C ALA A 64 -12.99 -1.97 -3.26
N LEU A 65 -11.93 -1.59 -2.56
CA LEU A 65 -10.93 -0.62 -3.03
C LEU A 65 -9.87 -1.24 -3.95
N GLY A 66 -9.95 -2.54 -4.27
CA GLY A 66 -8.93 -3.23 -5.05
C GLY A 66 -7.57 -3.32 -4.36
N LEU A 67 -7.53 -3.08 -3.05
CA LEU A 67 -6.35 -3.08 -2.19
C LEU A 67 -6.27 -4.38 -1.36
N THR A 68 -6.89 -5.45 -1.83
CA THR A 68 -6.49 -6.79 -1.38
C THR A 68 -5.09 -7.08 -1.88
N ALA A 69 -4.34 -7.90 -1.15
CA ALA A 69 -2.94 -8.30 -1.38
C ALA A 69 -2.68 -9.01 -2.72
N GLN A 70 -3.08 -8.38 -3.83
CA GLN A 70 -2.53 -8.61 -5.14
C GLN A 70 -1.11 -8.08 -5.03
N GLY A 71 -0.16 -9.00 -5.24
CA GLY A 71 1.24 -8.88 -4.87
C GLY A 71 1.85 -7.54 -5.27
N HIS A 72 2.94 -7.20 -4.60
CA HIS A 72 3.91 -6.26 -5.13
C HIS A 72 4.09 -6.56 -6.62
N HIS A 73 3.41 -5.79 -7.48
CA HIS A 73 3.74 -5.69 -8.87
C HIS A 73 5.02 -4.86 -8.84
N GLU A 74 6.14 -5.54 -8.62
CA GLU A 74 7.45 -5.01 -8.94
C GLU A 74 7.41 -4.78 -10.44
N HIS A 75 7.00 -3.57 -10.83
CA HIS A 75 7.18 -3.13 -12.20
C HIS A 75 8.69 -3.08 -12.41
N GLU A 76 9.21 -4.10 -13.10
CA GLU A 76 10.60 -4.12 -13.52
C GLU A 76 10.88 -2.81 -14.27
N ASN A 77 11.96 -2.14 -13.87
CA ASN A 77 12.37 -0.91 -14.53
C ASN A 77 12.99 -1.28 -15.87
N LEU A 78 12.15 -1.39 -16.90
CA LEU A 78 12.56 -1.69 -18.28
C LEU A 78 13.58 -0.69 -18.82
N ASN A 79 13.73 0.51 -18.22
CA ASN A 79 14.77 1.47 -18.60
C ASN A 79 16.17 1.10 -18.04
N ARG A 80 16.30 -0.01 -17.29
CA ARG A 80 17.58 -0.55 -16.80
C ARG A 80 18.09 -1.71 -17.67
N GLU A 81 17.27 -2.28 -18.54
CA GLU A 81 17.77 -3.22 -19.52
C GLU A 81 18.64 -2.43 -20.51
N ASP A 82 19.95 -2.52 -20.27
CA ASP A 82 20.97 -2.05 -21.19
C ASP A 82 20.84 -2.95 -22.44
N ASP A 83 20.12 -2.46 -23.45
CA ASP A 83 19.94 -3.09 -24.76
C ASP A 83 21.28 -3.19 -25.54
N GLY A 84 22.43 -3.42 -24.88
CA GLY A 84 23.74 -3.71 -25.46
C GLY A 84 24.30 -2.68 -26.45
N ALA A 85 23.57 -1.62 -26.75
CA ALA A 85 23.90 -0.57 -27.69
C ALA A 85 24.68 0.52 -26.95
N GLY A 86 25.81 0.12 -26.37
CA GLY A 86 26.76 1.04 -25.77
C GLY A 86 27.44 1.84 -26.87
N ALA A 87 26.96 3.06 -27.12
CA ALA A 87 27.67 4.01 -27.97
C ALA A 87 28.99 4.39 -27.29
N THR A 88 30.11 3.90 -27.80
CA THR A 88 31.44 4.23 -27.24
C THR A 88 32.04 5.53 -27.81
N GLY A 89 31.36 6.15 -28.79
CA GLY A 89 31.78 7.39 -29.44
C GLY A 89 30.60 8.27 -29.87
N VAL A 90 30.91 9.53 -30.23
CA VAL A 90 29.90 10.53 -30.64
C VAL A 90 29.20 10.10 -31.93
N ASP A 91 29.94 9.58 -32.91
CA ASP A 91 29.38 9.14 -34.19
C ASP A 91 28.48 7.90 -34.01
N ASP A 92 28.89 6.91 -33.22
CA ASP A 92 28.07 5.75 -32.87
C ASP A 92 26.77 6.15 -32.15
N ALA A 93 26.84 7.16 -31.27
CA ALA A 93 25.66 7.68 -30.57
C ALA A 93 24.68 8.37 -31.54
N LEU A 94 25.20 9.03 -32.57
CA LEU A 94 24.39 9.69 -33.59
C LEU A 94 23.75 8.68 -34.54
N ASP A 95 24.45 7.61 -34.91
CA ASP A 95 23.88 6.54 -35.75
C ASP A 95 22.78 5.76 -35.02
N LEU A 96 22.99 5.43 -33.73
CA LEU A 96 21.95 4.81 -32.89
C LEU A 96 20.71 5.71 -32.73
N LEU A 97 20.89 7.03 -32.71
CA LEU A 97 19.79 7.98 -32.66
C LEU A 97 19.15 8.22 -34.05
N GLY A 98 19.93 8.08 -35.11
CA GLY A 98 19.57 8.37 -36.50
C GLY A 98 18.77 7.26 -37.18
N ASP A 99 19.04 5.99 -36.87
CA ASP A 99 18.39 4.84 -37.52
C ASP A 99 17.05 4.42 -36.88
N ASN A 100 16.71 4.93 -35.69
CA ASN A 100 15.32 4.91 -35.21
C ASN A 100 14.44 5.97 -35.93
N GLY A 101 15.00 6.63 -36.95
CA GLY A 101 14.26 7.36 -37.95
C GLY A 101 13.56 6.40 -38.90
N ASN A 102 12.33 6.00 -38.55
CA ASN A 102 11.34 5.45 -39.47
C ASN A 102 11.29 6.28 -40.76
N GLY A 103 12.12 5.88 -41.73
CA GLY A 103 12.11 6.35 -43.09
C GLY A 103 10.84 5.86 -43.76
N GLY A 104 9.96 6.79 -44.12
CA GLY A 104 8.82 6.48 -44.99
C GLY A 104 7.46 6.89 -44.46
N ASN A 105 7.29 8.14 -44.01
CA ASN A 105 6.04 8.88 -44.22
C ASN A 105 6.31 10.37 -43.96
N GLY A 106 6.03 11.22 -44.95
CA GLY A 106 6.37 12.64 -44.95
C GLY A 106 6.11 13.30 -43.61
N LYS A 107 7.10 14.03 -43.09
CA LYS A 107 7.16 14.72 -41.78
C LYS A 107 5.80 14.80 -41.08
N ARG A 108 5.38 13.70 -40.45
CA ARG A 108 4.20 13.70 -39.60
C ARG A 108 4.65 14.41 -38.34
N MET A 109 4.31 15.69 -38.22
CA MET A 109 4.57 16.45 -37.00
C MET A 109 3.99 15.64 -35.85
N ASN A 110 4.86 15.21 -34.92
CA ASN A 110 4.40 14.55 -33.71
C ASN A 110 3.91 15.63 -32.73
N PHE A 111 2.99 15.27 -31.83
CA PHE A 111 2.49 16.20 -30.82
C PHE A 111 3.63 16.82 -29.99
N ALA A 112 4.72 16.08 -29.76
CA ALA A 112 5.92 16.57 -29.09
C ALA A 112 6.55 17.78 -29.81
N ALA A 113 6.72 17.70 -31.14
CA ALA A 113 7.27 18.79 -31.94
C ALA A 113 6.34 20.03 -31.94
N PHE A 114 5.03 19.82 -31.92
CA PHE A 114 4.06 20.91 -31.78
C PHE A 114 4.11 21.55 -30.38
N TYR A 115 4.23 20.74 -29.32
CA TYR A 115 4.31 21.22 -27.94
C TYR A 115 5.58 22.03 -27.67
N GLU A 116 6.71 21.66 -28.26
CA GLU A 116 7.96 22.41 -28.12
C GLU A 116 7.87 23.82 -28.73
N ARG A 117 7.15 23.96 -29.85
CA ARG A 117 6.93 25.24 -30.53
C ARG A 117 5.87 26.11 -29.86
N GLU A 118 4.73 25.54 -29.50
CA GLU A 118 3.56 26.30 -28.99
C GLU A 118 3.48 26.34 -27.46
N GLY A 119 4.11 25.40 -26.74
CA GLY A 119 4.10 25.34 -25.28
C GLY A 119 4.64 26.60 -24.59
N PRO A 120 5.78 27.17 -25.03
CA PRO A 120 6.29 28.43 -24.50
C PRO A 120 5.32 29.60 -24.71
N ARG A 121 4.70 29.70 -25.89
CA ARG A 121 3.70 30.75 -26.20
C ARG A 121 2.48 30.67 -25.29
N ILE A 122 1.96 29.47 -25.05
CA ILE A 122 0.81 29.27 -24.14
C ILE A 122 1.15 29.67 -22.70
N ARG A 123 2.41 29.48 -22.27
CA ARG A 123 2.90 29.90 -20.96
C ARG A 123 3.09 31.41 -20.87
N GLU A 124 3.52 32.07 -21.94
CA GLU A 124 3.65 33.53 -22.01
C GLU A 124 2.29 34.22 -21.99
N ASP A 125 1.32 33.70 -22.75
CA ASP A 125 -0.05 34.24 -22.79
C ASP A 125 -0.78 34.05 -21.45
N ASN A 126 -0.43 33.01 -20.68
CA ASN A 126 -1.06 32.72 -19.40
C ASN A 126 -0.02 32.28 -18.35
N PRO A 127 0.68 33.24 -17.71
CA PRO A 127 1.80 32.99 -16.79
C PRO A 127 1.39 32.45 -15.40
N GLY A 128 0.37 31.60 -15.35
CA GLY A 128 -0.11 30.92 -14.13
C GLY A 128 -0.67 29.52 -14.37
N LEU A 129 -0.62 29.00 -15.61
CA LEU A 129 -1.07 27.64 -15.91
C LEU A 129 -0.01 26.62 -15.47
N ARG A 130 -0.47 25.57 -14.80
CA ARG A 130 0.35 24.40 -14.47
C ARG A 130 0.70 23.64 -15.76
N ASP A 131 1.85 22.96 -15.82
CA ASP A 131 2.31 22.26 -17.04
C ASP A 131 1.28 21.28 -17.61
N LYS A 132 0.50 20.62 -16.74
CA LYS A 132 -0.62 19.76 -17.17
C LYS A 132 -1.67 20.54 -17.97
N GLN A 133 -2.03 21.75 -17.51
CA GLN A 133 -3.01 22.61 -18.18
C GLN A 133 -2.44 23.16 -19.50
N VAL A 134 -1.15 23.49 -19.54
CA VAL A 134 -0.45 23.91 -20.77
C VAL A 134 -0.48 22.78 -21.80
N LYS A 135 -0.17 21.55 -21.39
CA LYS A 135 -0.28 20.36 -22.25
C LYS A 135 -1.71 20.11 -22.72
N ASP A 136 -2.69 20.20 -21.82
CA ASP A 136 -4.11 20.03 -22.16
C ASP A 136 -4.58 21.11 -23.17
N HIS A 137 -4.09 22.35 -23.06
CA HIS A 137 -4.36 23.43 -24.01
C HIS A 137 -3.69 23.18 -25.37
N ALA A 138 -2.39 22.84 -25.36
CA ALA A 138 -1.65 22.50 -26.57
C ALA A 138 -2.28 21.31 -27.30
N MET A 139 -2.77 20.29 -26.59
CA MET A 139 -3.48 19.16 -27.18
C MET A 139 -4.79 19.59 -27.87
N LYS A 140 -5.52 20.56 -27.32
CA LYS A 140 -6.74 21.09 -27.96
C LYS A 140 -6.42 21.83 -29.26
N LEU A 141 -5.36 22.65 -29.25
CA LEU A 141 -4.88 23.33 -30.46
C LEU A 141 -4.39 22.31 -31.50
N TRP A 142 -3.62 21.31 -31.07
CA TRP A 142 -3.15 20.22 -31.92
C TRP A 142 -4.30 19.46 -32.59
N LYS A 143 -5.35 19.11 -31.85
CA LYS A 143 -6.54 18.44 -32.40
C LYS A 143 -7.25 19.25 -33.49
N ARG A 144 -7.11 20.58 -33.47
CA ARG A 144 -7.71 21.48 -34.47
C ARG A 144 -6.72 21.89 -35.58
N SER A 145 -5.43 21.61 -35.40
CA SER A 145 -4.39 22.01 -36.35
C SER A 145 -4.45 21.14 -37.62
N PRO A 146 -4.25 21.73 -38.82
CA PRO A 146 -4.11 20.97 -40.07
C PRO A 146 -2.82 20.12 -40.11
N GLU A 147 -1.86 20.42 -39.23
CA GLU A 147 -0.62 19.65 -39.07
C GLU A 147 -0.86 18.29 -38.39
N ASN A 148 -2.04 18.07 -37.78
CA ASN A 148 -2.36 16.82 -37.11
C ASN A 148 -2.74 15.72 -38.13
N PRO A 149 -1.98 14.61 -38.18
CA PRO A 149 -2.27 13.51 -39.09
C PRO A 149 -3.67 12.91 -38.92
N ALA A 150 -4.29 13.05 -37.73
CA ALA A 150 -5.66 12.59 -37.48
C ALA A 150 -6.70 13.36 -38.32
N ASN A 151 -6.39 14.59 -38.73
CA ASN A 151 -7.27 15.46 -39.52
C ASN A 151 -7.05 15.32 -41.04
N GLN A 152 -6.03 14.57 -41.47
CA GLN A 152 -5.67 14.39 -42.89
C GLN A 152 -6.29 13.12 -43.50
N ARG A 153 -7.21 12.45 -42.80
CA ARG A 153 -7.92 11.27 -43.31
C ARG A 153 -9.15 11.76 -44.11
N PRO A 154 -9.29 11.39 -45.39
CA PRO A 154 -10.46 11.71 -46.21
C PRO A 154 -11.73 11.01 -45.71
#